data_AF-T0D876-F1
#
_entry.id   AF-T0D876-F1
#
_cell.length_a   1.000
_cell.length_b   1.000
_cell.length_c   1.000
_cell.angle_alpha   90.00
_cell.angle_beta   90.00
_cell.angle_gamma   90.00
#
_symmetry.space_group_name_H-M   'P 1'
#
loop_
_entity.id
_entity.type
_entity.pdbx_description
1 polymer ?
#
loop_
_entity_poly.entity_id
_entity_poly.type
_entity_poly.pdbx_seq_one_letter_code
_entity_poly.pdbx_strand_id
1 'polypeptide(L)'
;MEYTFAGWLHVRDYGEAMDVLMLDTGHRDYYNGDPLAKRLQDELDLPCTASVRYYITKSSMTLEQAQEAYIRQYYRYGDVDAKYIDRYSEITGYLWTDEELNVGGHDLLSELRTYGGKYLILVVEVGDTQ
;
A
#
# COMPACT_ATOMS: atom_id res chain seq x y z
N MET A 1 -15.25 -0.69 7.42
CA MET A 1 -14.11 -0.72 8.37
C MET A 1 -12.87 -0.14 7.70
N GLU A 2 -12.02 0.63 8.40
CA GLU A 2 -10.79 1.21 7.81
C GLU A 2 -9.54 0.50 8.34
N TYR A 3 -8.64 0.14 7.42
CA TYR A 3 -7.35 -0.50 7.69
C TYR A 3 -6.23 0.38 7.15
N THR A 4 -5.15 0.55 7.94
CA THR A 4 -3.98 1.32 7.51
C THR A 4 -2.72 0.46 7.58
N PHE A 5 -2.03 0.36 6.45
CA PHE A 5 -0.75 -0.32 6.31
C PHE A 5 0.32 0.71 6.00
N ALA A 6 1.36 0.82 6.84
CA ALA A 6 2.46 1.77 6.62
C ALA A 6 3.81 1.09 6.77
N GLY A 7 4.77 1.44 5.90
CA GLY A 7 6.11 0.86 5.93
C GLY A 7 6.93 1.17 4.67
N TRP A 8 8.19 0.75 4.67
CA TRP A 8 9.08 0.86 3.51
C TRP A 8 8.78 -0.23 2.50
N LEU A 9 8.67 0.18 1.22
CA LEU A 9 8.48 -0.74 0.11
C LEU A 9 9.82 -1.35 -0.29
N HIS A 10 9.89 -2.67 -0.22
CA HIS A 10 11.02 -3.44 -0.73
C HIS A 10 10.53 -4.49 -1.70
N VAL A 11 11.21 -4.62 -2.83
CA VAL A 11 11.02 -5.75 -3.74
C VAL A 11 12.09 -6.78 -3.40
N ARG A 12 11.69 -8.00 -3.06
CA ARG A 12 12.59 -9.12 -2.72
C ARG A 12 11.98 -10.44 -3.16
N ASP A 13 12.82 -11.46 -3.24
CA ASP A 13 12.38 -12.84 -3.45
C ASP A 13 11.80 -13.40 -2.14
N TYR A 14 10.68 -14.13 -2.23
CA TYR A 14 10.01 -14.75 -1.08
C TYR A 14 9.55 -16.17 -1.41
N GLY A 15 10.25 -17.17 -0.87
CA GLY A 15 10.00 -18.58 -1.20
C GLY A 15 10.30 -18.87 -2.67
N GLU A 16 9.29 -19.34 -3.41
CA GLU A 16 9.37 -19.59 -4.86
C GLU A 16 8.95 -18.37 -5.70
N ALA A 17 8.39 -17.33 -5.07
CA ALA A 17 7.93 -16.13 -5.76
C ALA A 17 9.06 -15.10 -5.87
N MET A 18 9.24 -14.55 -7.07
CA MET A 18 10.20 -13.48 -7.37
C MET A 18 9.50 -12.13 -7.36
N ASP A 19 10.26 -11.05 -7.17
CA ASP A 19 9.76 -9.67 -7.24
C ASP A 19 8.56 -9.36 -6.32
N VAL A 20 8.56 -9.96 -5.12
CA VAL A 20 7.47 -9.80 -4.16
C VAL A 20 7.59 -8.47 -3.43
N LEU A 21 6.47 -7.75 -3.39
CA LEU A 21 6.38 -6.46 -2.70
C LEU A 21 6.19 -6.66 -1.19
N MET A 22 7.18 -6.21 -0.44
CA MET A 22 7.26 -6.31 1.01
C MET A 22 7.05 -4.94 1.64
N LEU A 23 6.34 -4.91 2.77
CA LEU A 23 6.12 -3.70 3.56
C LEU A 23 6.84 -3.81 4.91
N ASP A 24 7.98 -3.13 5.03
CA ASP A 24 8.81 -3.14 6.25
C ASP A 24 8.39 -2.02 7.22
N THR A 25 7.88 -2.41 8.39
CA THR A 25 7.40 -1.47 9.43
C THR A 25 8.49 -1.02 10.38
N GLY A 26 9.75 -1.43 10.18
CA GLY A 26 10.90 -1.04 11.01
C GLY A 26 11.07 -1.84 12.30
N HIS A 27 10.33 -2.94 12.46
CA HIS A 27 10.60 -3.88 13.55
C HIS A 27 11.93 -4.60 13.28
N ARG A 28 12.94 -4.30 14.12
CA ARG A 28 14.32 -4.77 14.00
C ARG A 28 14.52 -6.28 14.21
N ASP A 29 13.46 -7.03 14.43
CA ASP A 29 13.52 -8.45 14.68
C ASP A 29 12.95 -9.23 13.50
N TYR A 30 13.86 -9.99 12.90
CA TYR A 30 13.68 -11.05 11.92
C TYR A 30 13.41 -10.66 10.45
N TYR A 31 14.34 -11.12 9.62
CA TYR A 31 14.11 -11.56 8.25
C TYR A 31 12.77 -12.32 8.17
N ASN A 32 11.69 -11.64 7.79
CA ASN A 32 10.41 -12.16 7.26
C ASN A 32 9.29 -11.15 7.60
N GLY A 33 9.25 -10.02 6.88
CA GLY A 33 7.95 -9.36 6.71
C GLY A 33 7.05 -10.28 5.88
N ASP A 34 5.75 -10.30 6.12
CA ASP A 34 4.83 -10.93 5.16
C ASP A 34 4.70 -10.01 3.92
N PRO A 35 4.55 -10.60 2.72
CA PRO A 35 4.22 -9.84 1.51
C PRO A 35 3.03 -8.91 1.76
N LEU A 36 3.05 -7.70 1.16
CA LEU A 36 1.94 -6.76 1.26
C LEU A 36 0.62 -7.42 0.83
N ALA A 37 0.70 -8.23 -0.23
CA ALA A 37 -0.37 -9.08 -0.72
C ALA A 37 -0.98 -9.93 0.41
N LYS A 38 -0.17 -10.73 1.09
CA LYS A 38 -0.62 -11.59 2.18
C LYS A 38 -1.21 -10.79 3.34
N ARG A 39 -0.60 -9.67 3.72
CA ARG A 39 -1.16 -8.79 4.77
C ARG A 39 -2.55 -8.26 4.42
N LEU A 40 -2.78 -7.92 3.15
CA LEU A 40 -4.09 -7.51 2.69
C LEU A 40 -5.08 -8.67 2.72
N GLN A 41 -4.68 -9.89 2.37
CA GLN A 41 -5.54 -11.07 2.48
C GLN A 41 -5.89 -11.45 3.92
N ASP A 42 -4.92 -11.37 4.83
CA ASP A 42 -5.12 -11.77 6.23
C ASP A 42 -6.02 -10.76 6.98
N GLU A 43 -5.93 -9.48 6.63
CA GLU A 43 -6.70 -8.40 7.27
C GLU A 43 -8.02 -8.08 6.55
N LEU A 44 -8.09 -8.32 5.22
CA LEU A 44 -9.27 -8.06 4.40
C LEU A 44 -9.86 -9.38 3.90
N ASP A 45 -11.16 -9.57 4.12
CA ASP A 45 -11.89 -10.73 3.62
C ASP A 45 -12.20 -10.57 2.11
N LEU A 46 -11.18 -10.80 1.27
CA LEU A 46 -11.25 -10.59 -0.18
C LEU A 46 -12.00 -11.72 -0.91
N PRO A 47 -12.66 -11.43 -2.05
CA PRO A 47 -12.82 -10.12 -2.68
C PRO A 47 -13.84 -9.24 -1.93
N CYS A 48 -13.58 -7.93 -1.83
CA CYS A 48 -14.46 -7.02 -1.11
C CYS A 48 -14.59 -5.66 -1.81
N THR A 49 -15.73 -5.01 -1.59
CA THR A 49 -15.94 -3.62 -2.02
C THR A 49 -15.22 -2.70 -1.05
N ALA A 50 -14.15 -2.06 -1.50
CA ALA A 50 -13.33 -1.22 -0.66
C ALA A 50 -12.77 -0.01 -1.40
N SER A 51 -12.64 1.10 -0.68
CA SER A 51 -11.97 2.31 -1.12
C SER A 51 -10.49 2.27 -0.73
N VAL A 52 -9.59 2.24 -1.71
CA VAL A 52 -8.13 2.28 -1.48
C VAL A 52 -7.59 3.69 -1.68
N ARG A 53 -6.76 4.18 -0.76
CA ARG A 53 -6.03 5.44 -0.88
C ARG A 53 -4.59 5.22 -0.45
N TYR A 54 -3.61 5.85 -1.09
CA TYR A 54 -2.24 5.73 -0.61
C TYR A 54 -1.37 6.97 -0.80
N TYR A 55 -0.35 7.04 0.04
CA TYR A 55 0.66 8.10 0.08
C TYR A 55 2.05 7.47 -0.03
N ILE A 56 2.84 7.99 -0.95
CA ILE A 56 4.23 7.59 -1.15
C ILE A 56 5.15 8.72 -0.71
N THR A 57 6.02 8.45 0.26
CA THR A 57 6.91 9.45 0.85
C THR A 57 8.38 9.03 0.86
N LYS A 58 9.31 9.98 0.84
CA LYS A 58 10.76 9.67 0.94
C LYS A 58 11.24 9.38 2.36
N SER A 59 10.42 9.68 3.36
CA SER A 59 10.73 9.54 4.78
C SER A 59 9.55 8.90 5.51
N SER A 60 9.84 8.11 6.55
CA SER A 60 8.80 7.55 7.42
C SER A 60 8.02 8.68 8.10
N MET A 61 6.70 8.66 7.96
CA MET A 61 5.81 9.63 8.58
C MET A 61 4.45 9.01 8.88
N THR A 62 3.64 9.67 9.70
CA THR A 62 2.28 9.24 10.00
C THR A 62 1.31 9.60 8.87
N LEU A 63 0.12 8.97 8.87
CA LEU A 63 -0.94 9.31 7.92
C LEU A 63 -1.32 10.80 7.99
N GLU A 64 -1.46 11.34 9.20
CA GLU A 64 -1.75 12.76 9.42
C GLU A 64 -0.66 13.66 8.82
N GLN A 65 0.61 13.32 9.05
CA GLN A 65 1.74 14.05 8.47
C GLN A 65 1.75 13.97 6.94
N ALA A 66 1.43 12.81 6.36
CA ALA A 66 1.35 12.65 4.91
C ALA A 66 0.16 13.42 4.30
N GLN A 67 -0.98 13.45 5.00
CA GLN A 67 -2.14 14.27 4.62
C GLN A 67 -1.81 15.75 4.69
N GLU A 68 -1.20 16.23 5.78
CA GLU A 68 -0.74 17.61 5.88
C GLU A 68 0.30 17.94 4.79
N ALA A 69 1.25 17.04 4.54
CA ALA A 69 2.25 17.18 3.49
C ALA A 69 1.61 17.34 2.11
N TYR A 70 0.61 16.51 1.80
CA TYR A 70 -0.14 16.58 0.55
C TYR A 70 -0.95 17.87 0.43
N ILE A 71 -1.67 18.27 1.48
CA ILE A 71 -2.39 19.54 1.53
C ILE A 71 -1.41 20.70 1.33
N ARG A 72 -0.28 20.69 2.04
CA ARG A 72 0.77 21.71 1.90
C ARG A 72 1.35 21.73 0.50
N GLN A 73 1.59 20.58 -0.14
CA GLN A 73 2.04 20.52 -1.54
C GLN A 73 1.00 21.12 -2.49
N TYR A 74 -0.29 20.89 -2.25
CA TYR A 74 -1.37 21.45 -3.06
C TYR A 74 -1.48 22.97 -2.92
N TYR A 75 -1.27 23.51 -1.71
CA TYR A 75 -1.37 24.95 -1.42
C TYR A 75 -0.05 25.74 -1.52
N ARG A 76 1.11 25.07 -1.48
CA ARG A 76 2.43 25.67 -1.62
C ARG A 76 3.23 24.92 -2.69
N TYR A 77 3.63 25.65 -3.72
CA TYR A 77 4.53 25.25 -4.81
C TYR A 77 5.95 24.84 -4.37
N GLY A 78 6.14 23.95 -3.38
CA GLY A 78 7.50 23.56 -3.01
C GLY A 78 7.64 22.55 -1.87
N ASP A 79 8.41 21.51 -2.17
CA ASP A 79 9.22 20.70 -1.25
C ASP A 79 8.51 19.91 -0.16
N VAL A 80 7.48 19.14 -0.55
CA VAL A 80 7.15 17.95 0.22
C VAL A 80 7.01 16.76 -0.71
N ASP A 81 7.88 15.77 -0.53
CA ASP A 81 7.92 14.53 -1.30
C ASP A 81 6.82 13.55 -0.85
N ALA A 82 5.56 13.96 -0.91
CA ALA A 82 4.41 13.10 -0.66
C ALA A 82 3.59 12.99 -1.95
N LYS A 83 3.54 11.81 -2.58
CA LYS A 83 2.68 11.57 -3.73
C LYS A 83 1.40 10.87 -3.26
N TYR A 84 0.26 11.54 -3.40
CA TYR A 84 -1.07 10.95 -3.21
C TYR A 84 -1.55 10.35 -4.53
N ILE A 85 -2.07 9.13 -4.49
CA ILE A 85 -2.69 8.47 -5.64
C ILE A 85 -4.06 7.92 -5.20
N ASP A 86 -5.00 8.04 -6.14
CA ASP A 86 -6.44 8.24 -5.94
C ASP A 86 -7.22 7.03 -5.37
N ARG A 87 -8.51 7.29 -5.11
CA ARG A 87 -9.53 6.40 -4.58
C ARG A 87 -10.06 5.42 -5.64
N TYR A 88 -9.77 4.13 -5.47
CA TYR A 88 -10.42 3.06 -6.25
C TYR A 88 -11.60 2.47 -5.48
N SER A 89 -12.59 1.85 -6.12
CA SER A 89 -13.87 1.47 -5.48
C SER A 89 -14.10 -0.03 -5.21
N GLU A 90 -13.30 -0.91 -5.79
CA GLU A 90 -13.49 -2.37 -5.69
C GLU A 90 -12.12 -3.04 -5.64
N ILE A 91 -11.85 -3.88 -4.63
CA ILE A 91 -10.61 -4.67 -4.52
C ILE A 91 -10.94 -6.12 -4.84
N THR A 92 -10.32 -6.62 -5.90
CA THR A 92 -10.39 -8.01 -6.32
C THR A 92 -8.98 -8.54 -6.49
N GLY A 93 -8.72 -9.79 -6.15
CA GLY A 93 -7.40 -10.36 -6.40
C GLY A 93 -7.29 -11.76 -5.85
N TYR A 94 -6.53 -12.57 -6.56
CA TYR A 94 -5.87 -13.71 -5.96
C TYR A 94 -4.47 -13.23 -5.59
N LEU A 95 -4.01 -13.52 -4.37
CA LEU A 95 -2.83 -12.89 -3.79
C LEU A 95 -1.62 -13.84 -3.69
N TRP A 96 -1.71 -15.04 -4.29
CA TRP A 96 -0.64 -16.03 -4.26
C TRP A 96 0.09 -16.09 -5.62
N THR A 97 1.42 -16.06 -5.54
CA THR A 97 2.44 -16.57 -6.47
C THR A 97 2.72 -15.75 -7.71
N ASP A 98 1.73 -15.10 -8.30
CA ASP A 98 1.93 -14.10 -9.37
C ASP A 98 0.63 -13.34 -9.70
N GLU A 99 -0.37 -13.41 -8.82
CA GLU A 99 -1.70 -12.92 -9.12
C GLU A 99 -1.87 -11.47 -8.65
N GLU A 100 -2.43 -10.67 -9.57
CA GLU A 100 -2.54 -9.21 -9.49
C GLU A 100 -3.57 -8.80 -8.43
N LEU A 101 -3.27 -7.76 -7.65
CA LEU A 101 -4.29 -7.11 -6.82
C LEU A 101 -4.99 -6.06 -7.68
N ASN A 102 -6.05 -6.49 -8.33
CA ASN A 102 -6.86 -5.67 -9.20
C ASN A 102 -7.82 -4.78 -8.39
N VAL A 103 -7.53 -3.49 -8.37
CA VAL A 103 -8.39 -2.48 -7.75
C VAL A 103 -9.03 -1.61 -8.82
N GLY A 104 -10.34 -1.72 -9.01
CA GLY A 104 -11.06 -0.99 -10.06
C GLY A 104 -10.51 -1.23 -11.48
N GLY A 105 -9.94 -2.41 -11.76
CA GLY A 105 -9.30 -2.76 -13.03
C GLY A 105 -7.83 -2.37 -13.16
N HIS A 106 -7.17 -1.96 -12.08
CA HIS A 106 -5.74 -1.65 -12.03
C HIS A 106 -4.98 -2.61 -11.11
N ASP A 107 -3.85 -3.16 -11.57
CA ASP A 107 -2.94 -3.90 -10.68
C ASP A 107 -2.18 -2.95 -9.74
N LEU A 108 -2.71 -2.84 -8.53
CA LEU A 108 -2.16 -1.99 -7.48
C LEU A 108 -0.76 -2.46 -7.05
N LEU A 109 -0.49 -3.77 -7.02
CA LEU A 109 0.81 -4.28 -6.59
C LEU A 109 1.89 -3.92 -7.61
N SER A 110 1.61 -4.09 -8.91
CA SER A 110 2.54 -3.68 -9.97
C SER A 110 2.82 -2.18 -9.95
N GLU A 111 1.80 -1.34 -9.72
CA GLU A 111 2.02 0.10 -9.56
C GLU A 111 2.89 0.41 -8.34
N LEU A 112 2.61 -0.19 -7.18
CA LEU A 112 3.37 0.05 -5.96
C LEU A 112 4.82 -0.42 -6.05
N ARG A 113 5.12 -1.47 -6.82
CA ARG A 113 6.50 -1.92 -7.10
C ARG A 113 7.35 -0.81 -7.72
N THR A 114 6.76 0.09 -8.51
CA THR A 114 7.49 1.24 -9.11
C THR A 114 8.00 2.25 -8.07
N TYR A 115 7.51 2.18 -6.83
CA TYR A 115 7.92 3.03 -5.70
C TYR A 115 8.86 2.33 -4.72
N GLY A 116 9.50 1.22 -5.12
CA GLY A 116 10.50 0.53 -4.31
C GLY A 116 11.54 1.49 -3.69
N GLY A 117 11.82 1.31 -2.41
CA GLY A 117 12.70 2.16 -1.61
C GLY A 117 12.04 3.41 -1.03
N LYS A 118 10.73 3.62 -1.25
CA LYS A 118 9.95 4.70 -0.63
C LYS A 118 9.08 4.17 0.51
N TYR A 119 8.62 5.07 1.36
CA TYR A 119 7.69 4.76 2.44
C TYR A 119 6.25 4.86 1.92
N LEU A 120 5.48 3.80 2.11
CA LEU A 120 4.07 3.71 1.75
C LEU A 120 3.21 3.91 3.00
N ILE A 121 2.11 4.64 2.84
CA ILE A 121 0.96 4.62 3.73
C ILE A 121 -0.26 4.27 2.87
N LEU A 122 -0.78 3.07 3.03
CA LEU A 122 -1.94 2.54 2.33
C LEU A 122 -3.12 2.51 3.30
N VAL A 123 -4.23 3.13 2.91
CA VAL A 123 -5.48 3.17 3.65
C VAL A 123 -6.54 2.45 2.84
N VAL A 124 -7.14 1.42 3.42
CA VAL A 124 -8.19 0.61 2.81
C VAL A 124 -9.46 0.75 3.64
N GLU A 125 -10.49 1.33 3.07
CA GLU A 125 -11.81 1.48 3.67
C GLU A 125 -12.77 0.46 3.05
N VAL A 126 -13.01 -0.65 3.74
CA VAL A 126 -13.96 -1.68 3.32
C VAL A 126 -15.37 -1.17 3.59
N GLY A 127 -16.22 -1.15 2.56
CA GLY A 127 -17.64 -0.84 2.68
C GLY A 127 -18.40 -1.99 3.35
N ASP A 128 -19.45 -1.67 4.10
CA ASP A 128 -20.40 -2.69 4.56
C ASP A 128 -21.05 -3.34 3.33
N THR A 129 -20.83 -4.63 3.13
CA THR A 129 -21.60 -5.45 2.21
C THR A 129 -23.03 -5.49 2.75
N GLN A 130 -23.93 -4.69 2.17
CA GLN A 130 -25.37 -4.90 2.35
C GLN A 130 -25.84 -6.13 1.57
#